data_AF-A0A3B1BAL2-F1
#
_entry.id   AF-A0A3B1BAL2-F1
#
_cell.length_a   1.000
_cell.length_b   1.000
_cell.length_c   1.000
_cell.angle_alpha   90.00
_cell.angle_beta   90.00
_cell.angle_gamma   90.00
#
_symmetry.space_group_name_H-M   'P 1'
#
loop_
_entity.id
_entity.type
_entity.pdbx_description
1 polymer ?
#
loop_
_entity_poly.entity_id
_entity_poly.type
_entity_poly.pdbx_seq_one_letter_code
_entity_poly.pdbx_strand_id
1 'polypeptide(L)'
;MAEENKQRYIKHYGLTDWDENILIKMAPLMEGHKDDFIEAFYQHTKQYKSGAKYLKNEQVIQKHQQALKVWFVKLFDVFNDDYLHYLEGIGYAHVKVGLPSHYVNSSISFVRNYCTNLINSEVSNCSERGDMLAALSKMLDINLDVLTASYIREEVNHFFISKKTEGKLISFAKRFSYGLNLLLVFGLVFLGVMVLALFTVDVIEIFKGDLEKGVLATLGALLMLWVVIELVDTEVKHLQGAKRFAIKVFVGVALVAVIRKLLITSLKSDVMEAQWFLIVALGVLGMVYWLMSQLEQSKNQ
;
A
#
# COMPACT_ATOMS: atom_id res chain seq x y z
N MET A 1 -32.88 6.01 9.91
CA MET A 1 -31.73 5.43 9.19
C MET A 1 -32.10 4.87 7.80
N ALA A 2 -33.12 4.00 7.65
CA ALA A 2 -33.60 3.59 6.31
C ALA A 2 -34.40 4.70 5.59
N GLU A 3 -35.37 5.32 6.29
CA GLU A 3 -36.19 6.44 5.79
C GLU A 3 -35.35 7.65 5.28
N GLU A 4 -34.15 7.83 5.83
CA GLU A 4 -33.24 8.93 5.44
C GLU A 4 -32.53 8.66 4.11
N ASN A 5 -32.41 7.40 3.68
CA ASN A 5 -31.65 7.04 2.49
C ASN A 5 -32.46 7.21 1.20
N LYS A 6 -33.73 6.76 1.14
CA LYS A 6 -34.59 6.97 -0.03
C LYS A 6 -34.80 8.47 -0.30
N GLN A 7 -35.17 9.22 0.73
CA GLN A 7 -35.45 10.66 0.62
C GLN A 7 -34.26 11.45 0.09
N ARG A 8 -33.03 11.00 0.42
CA ARG A 8 -31.80 11.56 -0.14
C ARG A 8 -31.74 11.39 -1.66
N TYR A 9 -32.00 10.19 -2.19
CA TYR A 9 -31.99 9.93 -3.64
C TYR A 9 -33.05 10.76 -4.36
N ILE A 10 -34.29 10.73 -3.87
CA ILE A 10 -35.40 11.52 -4.44
C ILE A 10 -35.03 13.00 -4.52
N LYS A 11 -34.54 13.57 -3.41
CA LYS A 11 -34.18 14.98 -3.33
C LYS A 11 -33.02 15.35 -4.25
N HIS A 12 -31.95 14.55 -4.29
CA HIS A 12 -30.74 14.88 -5.06
C HIS A 12 -30.93 14.71 -6.56
N TYR A 13 -31.70 13.72 -6.99
CA TYR A 13 -32.00 13.48 -8.40
C TYR A 13 -33.25 14.23 -8.89
N GLY A 14 -33.95 14.92 -7.99
CA GLY A 14 -35.16 15.68 -8.32
C GLY A 14 -36.26 14.78 -8.89
N LEU A 15 -36.40 13.56 -8.35
CA LEU A 15 -37.51 12.67 -8.68
C LEU A 15 -38.77 13.20 -7.98
N THR A 16 -39.77 13.58 -8.75
CA THR A 16 -41.02 14.18 -8.25
C THR A 16 -42.18 13.22 -8.45
N ASP A 17 -43.31 13.49 -7.78
CA ASP A 17 -44.56 12.76 -8.00
C ASP A 17 -45.01 12.78 -9.47
N TRP A 18 -44.67 13.84 -10.22
CA TRP A 18 -44.89 13.90 -11.66
C TRP A 18 -44.07 12.84 -12.40
N ASP A 19 -42.78 12.71 -12.08
CA ASP A 19 -41.92 11.71 -12.69
C ASP A 19 -42.42 10.29 -12.39
N GLU A 20 -42.86 10.01 -11.14
CA GLU A 20 -43.44 8.71 -10.78
C GLU A 20 -44.70 8.38 -11.59
N ASN A 21 -45.59 9.36 -11.76
CA ASN A 21 -46.78 9.19 -12.61
C ASN A 21 -46.42 8.92 -14.07
N ILE A 22 -45.38 9.58 -14.60
CA ILE A 22 -44.87 9.34 -15.95
C ILE A 22 -44.27 7.93 -16.08
N LEU A 23 -43.50 7.47 -15.09
CA LEU A 23 -42.97 6.10 -15.07
C LEU A 23 -44.09 5.05 -15.06
N ILE A 24 -45.12 5.23 -14.22
CA ILE A 24 -46.29 4.34 -14.19
C ILE A 24 -47.02 4.34 -15.54
N LYS A 25 -47.16 5.50 -16.19
CA LYS A 25 -47.77 5.61 -17.52
C LYS A 25 -46.94 4.88 -18.59
N MET A 26 -45.62 4.87 -18.46
CA MET A 26 -44.71 4.17 -19.37
C MET A 26 -44.67 2.65 -19.13
N ALA A 27 -45.04 2.18 -17.93
CA ALA A 27 -44.89 0.78 -17.54
C ALA A 27 -45.56 -0.22 -18.51
N PRO A 28 -46.81 -0.01 -19.01
CA PRO A 28 -47.44 -0.95 -19.94
C PRO A 28 -46.69 -1.08 -21.27
N LEU A 29 -46.18 0.03 -21.79
CA LEU A 29 -45.37 0.04 -23.02
C LEU A 29 -44.10 -0.78 -22.82
N MET A 30 -43.41 -0.56 -21.71
CA MET A 30 -42.14 -1.22 -21.41
C MET A 30 -42.33 -2.70 -21.09
N GLU A 31 -43.38 -3.04 -20.36
CA GLU A 31 -43.73 -4.44 -20.08
C GLU A 31 -44.03 -5.23 -21.36
N GLY A 32 -44.67 -4.61 -22.36
CA GLY A 32 -44.91 -5.21 -23.67
C GLY A 32 -43.63 -5.61 -24.42
N HIS A 33 -42.49 -4.96 -24.13
CA HIS A 33 -41.20 -5.19 -24.79
C HIS A 33 -40.16 -5.88 -23.90
N LYS A 34 -40.55 -6.41 -22.73
CA LYS A 34 -39.59 -7.03 -21.79
C LYS A 34 -38.86 -8.25 -22.37
N ASP A 35 -39.51 -8.99 -23.27
CA ASP A 35 -38.91 -10.17 -23.91
C ASP A 35 -37.88 -9.75 -24.98
N ASP A 36 -38.23 -8.79 -25.84
CA ASP A 36 -37.32 -8.19 -26.84
C ASP A 36 -36.11 -7.53 -26.17
N PHE A 37 -36.33 -6.85 -25.04
CA PHE A 37 -35.27 -6.24 -24.25
C PHE A 37 -34.21 -7.26 -23.82
N ILE A 38 -34.62 -8.43 -23.33
CA ILE A 38 -33.68 -9.46 -22.89
C ILE A 38 -32.83 -9.98 -24.04
N GLU A 39 -33.44 -10.22 -25.19
CA GLU A 39 -32.70 -10.63 -26.38
C GLU A 39 -31.65 -9.57 -26.74
N ALA A 40 -32.08 -8.31 -26.86
CA ALA A 40 -31.19 -7.21 -27.21
C ALA A 40 -30.06 -7.01 -26.17
N PHE A 41 -30.36 -7.13 -24.87
CA PHE A 41 -29.39 -7.03 -23.79
C PHE A 41 -28.34 -8.14 -23.90
N TYR A 42 -28.76 -9.38 -24.12
CA TYR A 42 -27.84 -10.50 -24.24
C TYR A 42 -26.97 -10.39 -25.50
N GLN A 43 -27.51 -9.87 -26.62
CA GLN A 43 -26.68 -9.57 -27.79
C GLN A 43 -25.62 -8.50 -27.47
N HIS A 44 -25.96 -7.46 -26.71
CA HIS A 44 -25.01 -6.45 -26.27
C HIS A 44 -23.93 -7.06 -25.35
N THR A 45 -24.29 -7.88 -24.38
CA THR A 45 -23.31 -8.45 -23.43
C THR A 45 -22.34 -9.46 -24.05
N LYS A 46 -22.67 -10.08 -25.20
CA LYS A 46 -21.76 -10.98 -25.93
C LYS A 46 -20.43 -10.33 -26.32
N GLN A 47 -20.38 -8.99 -26.43
CA GLN A 47 -19.14 -8.28 -26.74
C GLN A 47 -18.14 -8.27 -25.56
N TYR A 48 -18.61 -8.56 -24.34
CA TYR A 48 -17.74 -8.61 -23.17
C TYR A 48 -16.91 -9.91 -23.23
N LYS A 49 -15.62 -9.79 -23.58
CA LYS A 49 -14.67 -10.92 -23.61
C LYS A 49 -14.67 -11.76 -22.32
N SER A 50 -15.07 -11.17 -21.20
CA SER A 50 -15.15 -11.79 -19.88
C SER A 50 -16.56 -12.29 -19.49
N GLY A 51 -17.59 -12.08 -20.32
CA GLY A 51 -18.99 -12.39 -19.99
C GLY A 51 -19.24 -13.88 -19.71
N ALA A 52 -18.55 -14.76 -20.44
CA ALA A 52 -18.61 -16.22 -20.25
C ALA A 52 -18.13 -16.68 -18.86
N LYS A 53 -17.31 -15.87 -18.17
CA LYS A 53 -16.82 -16.19 -16.82
C LYS A 53 -17.95 -16.20 -15.77
N TYR A 54 -18.96 -15.36 -15.97
CA TYR A 54 -20.05 -15.15 -15.01
C TYR A 54 -21.29 -15.98 -15.37
N LEU A 55 -21.51 -16.25 -16.66
CA LEU A 55 -22.63 -17.02 -17.19
C LEU A 55 -22.22 -18.46 -17.51
N LYS A 56 -21.98 -19.26 -16.46
CA LYS A 56 -21.29 -20.56 -16.53
C LYS A 56 -22.09 -21.68 -17.20
N ASN A 57 -23.42 -21.63 -17.14
CA ASN A 57 -24.29 -22.67 -17.70
C ASN A 57 -25.68 -22.10 -18.04
N GLU A 58 -26.44 -22.88 -18.81
CA GLU A 58 -27.77 -22.51 -19.31
C GLU A 58 -28.76 -22.17 -18.19
N GLN A 59 -28.70 -22.89 -17.06
CA GLN A 59 -29.58 -22.63 -15.92
C GLN A 59 -29.31 -21.27 -15.26
N VAL A 60 -28.04 -20.89 -15.11
CA VAL A 60 -27.63 -19.58 -14.58
C VAL A 60 -28.04 -18.47 -15.54
N ILE A 61 -27.89 -18.70 -16.85
CA ILE A 61 -28.33 -17.78 -17.89
C ILE A 61 -29.84 -17.53 -17.79
N GLN A 62 -30.65 -18.58 -17.76
CA GLN A 62 -32.11 -18.47 -17.67
C GLN A 62 -32.56 -17.76 -16.38
N LYS A 63 -31.93 -18.06 -15.24
CA LYS A 63 -32.21 -17.36 -13.97
C LYS A 63 -31.87 -15.88 -14.05
N HIS A 64 -30.73 -15.54 -14.65
CA HIS A 64 -30.33 -14.15 -14.83
C HIS A 64 -31.26 -13.42 -15.79
N GLN A 65 -31.65 -14.03 -16.92
CA GLN A 65 -32.65 -13.49 -17.84
C GLN A 65 -33.96 -13.16 -17.12
N GLN A 66 -34.46 -14.09 -16.30
CA GLN A 66 -35.70 -13.86 -15.54
C GLN A 66 -35.55 -12.74 -14.52
N ALA A 67 -34.45 -12.70 -13.77
CA ALA A 67 -34.17 -11.63 -12.81
C ALA A 67 -34.06 -10.26 -13.51
N LEU A 68 -33.45 -10.23 -14.69
CA LEU A 68 -33.29 -9.03 -15.50
C LEU A 68 -34.63 -8.53 -16.06
N LYS A 69 -35.56 -9.43 -16.45
CA LYS A 69 -36.94 -9.05 -16.83
C LYS A 69 -37.67 -8.40 -15.66
N VAL A 70 -37.56 -9.00 -14.48
CA VAL A 70 -38.20 -8.48 -13.26
C VAL A 70 -37.63 -7.10 -12.90
N TRP A 71 -36.30 -6.94 -12.96
CA TRP A 71 -35.67 -5.63 -12.75
C TRP A 71 -36.11 -4.61 -13.79
N PHE A 72 -36.16 -4.98 -15.08
CA PHE A 72 -36.56 -4.07 -16.16
C PHE A 72 -37.98 -3.55 -15.98
N VAL A 73 -38.93 -4.41 -15.62
CA VAL A 73 -40.31 -3.97 -15.35
C VAL A 73 -40.38 -3.10 -14.08
N LYS A 74 -39.64 -3.48 -13.01
CA LYS A 74 -39.57 -2.69 -11.77
C LYS A 74 -38.94 -1.30 -11.95
N LEU A 75 -38.18 -1.07 -13.02
CA LEU A 75 -37.64 0.25 -13.34
C LEU A 75 -38.74 1.31 -13.50
N PHE A 76 -39.96 0.90 -13.87
CA PHE A 76 -41.09 1.78 -14.12
C PHE A 76 -42.11 1.78 -12.98
N ASP A 77 -41.73 1.22 -11.82
CA ASP A 77 -42.51 1.23 -10.59
C ASP A 77 -42.14 2.44 -9.70
N VAL A 78 -42.91 2.66 -8.64
CA VAL A 78 -42.66 3.71 -7.64
C VAL A 78 -41.33 3.46 -6.92
N PHE A 79 -40.51 4.51 -6.77
CA PHE A 79 -39.25 4.41 -6.05
C PHE A 79 -39.50 4.42 -4.53
N ASN A 80 -39.78 3.26 -3.95
CA ASN A 80 -40.00 3.07 -2.51
C ASN A 80 -38.80 2.37 -1.82
N ASP A 81 -38.85 2.25 -0.50
CA ASP A 81 -37.76 1.64 0.29
C ASP A 81 -37.57 0.15 -0.05
N ASP A 82 -38.65 -0.57 -0.37
CA ASP A 82 -38.56 -1.95 -0.84
C ASP A 82 -37.78 -2.05 -2.15
N TYR A 83 -38.00 -1.09 -3.07
CA TYR A 83 -37.27 -1.02 -4.31
C TYR A 83 -35.80 -0.62 -4.11
N LEU A 84 -35.53 0.32 -3.20
CA LEU A 84 -34.15 0.66 -2.80
C LEU A 84 -33.41 -0.57 -2.26
N HIS A 85 -34.00 -1.31 -1.33
CA HIS A 85 -33.41 -2.55 -0.78
C HIS A 85 -33.23 -3.64 -1.84
N TYR A 86 -34.17 -3.74 -2.79
CA TYR A 86 -34.02 -4.63 -3.94
C TYR A 86 -32.79 -4.26 -4.79
N LEU A 87 -32.56 -2.97 -5.08
CA LEU A 87 -31.39 -2.50 -5.82
C LEU A 87 -30.08 -2.74 -5.06
N GLU A 88 -30.06 -2.51 -3.75
CA GLU A 88 -28.89 -2.84 -2.90
C GLU A 88 -28.54 -4.34 -2.99
N GLY A 89 -29.55 -5.21 -2.97
CA GLY A 89 -29.39 -6.66 -3.16
C GLY A 89 -28.78 -7.02 -4.52
N ILE A 90 -29.22 -6.34 -5.59
CA ILE A 90 -28.64 -6.51 -6.93
C ILE A 90 -27.18 -6.06 -6.96
N GLY A 91 -26.86 -4.89 -6.39
CA GLY A 91 -25.48 -4.38 -6.32
C GLY A 91 -24.56 -5.36 -5.60
N TYR A 92 -24.99 -5.88 -4.45
CA TYR A 92 -24.25 -6.89 -3.69
C TYR A 92 -24.04 -8.19 -4.50
N ALA A 93 -25.05 -8.65 -5.25
CA ALA A 93 -24.93 -9.84 -6.07
C ALA A 93 -23.82 -9.71 -7.14
N HIS A 94 -23.70 -8.53 -7.77
CA HIS A 94 -22.67 -8.28 -8.77
C HIS A 94 -21.25 -8.16 -8.18
N VAL A 95 -21.13 -7.53 -7.00
CA VAL A 95 -19.87 -7.49 -6.24
C VAL A 95 -19.44 -8.91 -5.84
N LYS A 96 -20.37 -9.72 -5.34
CA LYS A 96 -20.11 -11.10 -4.87
C LYS A 96 -19.58 -12.02 -5.96
N VAL A 97 -20.04 -11.87 -7.20
CA VAL A 97 -19.52 -12.65 -8.34
C VAL A 97 -18.22 -12.06 -8.91
N GLY A 98 -17.77 -10.91 -8.40
CA GLY A 98 -16.55 -10.22 -8.83
C GLY A 98 -16.68 -9.57 -10.20
N LEU A 99 -17.89 -9.17 -10.61
CA LEU A 99 -18.10 -8.49 -11.89
C LEU A 99 -17.56 -7.05 -11.79
N PRO A 100 -16.63 -6.59 -12.65
CA PRO A 100 -16.19 -5.20 -12.66
C PRO A 100 -17.35 -4.20 -12.83
N SER A 101 -17.35 -3.13 -12.03
CA SER A 101 -18.38 -2.08 -12.05
C SER A 101 -18.57 -1.42 -13.42
N HIS A 102 -17.52 -1.34 -14.22
CA HIS A 102 -17.57 -0.85 -15.60
C HIS A 102 -18.63 -1.58 -16.45
N TYR A 103 -18.83 -2.89 -16.26
CA TYR A 103 -19.86 -3.64 -17.01
C TYR A 103 -21.27 -3.28 -16.58
N VAL A 104 -21.49 -2.95 -15.30
CA VAL A 104 -22.77 -2.43 -14.81
C VAL A 104 -23.05 -1.07 -15.47
N ASN A 105 -22.07 -0.17 -15.50
CA ASN A 105 -22.20 1.14 -16.15
C ASN A 105 -22.50 1.00 -17.64
N SER A 106 -21.79 0.11 -18.35
CA SER A 106 -22.05 -0.17 -19.77
C SER A 106 -23.46 -0.74 -19.99
N SER A 107 -23.92 -1.61 -19.09
CA SER A 107 -25.25 -2.22 -19.17
C SER A 107 -26.37 -1.19 -18.99
N ILE A 108 -26.22 -0.26 -18.02
CA ILE A 108 -27.18 0.85 -17.83
C ILE A 108 -27.18 1.80 -19.04
N SER A 109 -26.02 2.07 -19.65
CA SER A 109 -25.94 2.86 -20.89
C SER A 109 -26.71 2.19 -22.03
N PHE A 110 -26.58 0.87 -22.18
CA PHE A 110 -27.37 0.11 -23.14
C PHE A 110 -28.88 0.21 -22.85
N VAL A 111 -29.31 0.00 -21.61
CA VAL A 111 -30.73 0.10 -21.22
C VAL A 111 -31.28 1.49 -21.53
N ARG A 112 -30.52 2.55 -21.23
CA ARG A 112 -30.91 3.93 -21.54
C ARG A 112 -31.19 4.10 -23.03
N ASN A 113 -30.27 3.65 -23.88
CA ASN A 113 -30.40 3.79 -25.33
C ASN A 113 -31.56 2.95 -25.88
N TYR A 114 -31.74 1.73 -25.37
CA TYR A 114 -32.86 0.86 -25.73
C TYR A 114 -34.21 1.54 -25.43
N CYS A 115 -34.41 1.98 -24.18
CA CYS A 115 -35.65 2.64 -23.77
C CYS A 115 -35.85 3.97 -24.50
N THR A 116 -34.80 4.75 -24.71
CA THR A 116 -34.87 6.04 -25.44
C THR A 116 -35.34 5.82 -26.88
N ASN A 117 -34.79 4.84 -27.57
CA ASN A 117 -35.18 4.51 -28.94
C ASN A 117 -36.64 4.06 -29.02
N LEU A 118 -37.06 3.23 -28.06
CA LEU A 118 -38.44 2.74 -27.98
C LEU A 118 -39.44 3.88 -27.72
N ILE A 119 -39.12 4.78 -26.78
CA ILE A 119 -39.97 5.96 -26.52
C ILE A 119 -40.03 6.86 -27.76
N ASN A 120 -38.90 7.04 -28.46
CA ASN A 120 -38.85 7.86 -29.67
C ASN A 120 -39.68 7.28 -30.83
N SER A 121 -39.81 5.95 -30.93
CA SER A 121 -40.59 5.30 -31.98
C SER A 121 -42.09 5.23 -31.67
N GLU A 122 -42.46 5.01 -30.42
CA GLU A 122 -43.86 4.76 -30.02
C GLU A 122 -44.59 6.03 -29.60
N VAL A 123 -43.88 7.06 -29.13
CA VAL A 123 -44.50 8.29 -28.59
C VAL A 123 -44.36 9.44 -29.57
N SER A 124 -45.47 9.73 -30.27
CA SER A 124 -45.52 10.82 -31.26
C SER A 124 -45.55 12.22 -30.63
N ASN A 125 -46.15 12.36 -29.45
CA ASN A 125 -46.25 13.67 -28.78
C ASN A 125 -44.89 14.11 -28.24
N CYS A 126 -44.37 15.23 -28.74
CA CYS A 126 -43.04 15.73 -28.38
C CYS A 126 -42.91 16.09 -26.90
N SER A 127 -43.94 16.67 -26.29
CA SER A 127 -43.93 17.05 -24.87
C SER A 127 -43.92 15.82 -23.99
N GLU A 128 -44.84 14.88 -24.24
CA GLU A 128 -44.95 13.63 -23.49
C GLU A 128 -43.66 12.80 -23.58
N ARG A 129 -43.08 12.72 -24.78
CA ARG A 129 -41.79 12.08 -24.99
C ARG A 129 -40.67 12.74 -24.18
N GLY A 130 -40.64 14.07 -24.14
CA GLY A 130 -39.68 14.81 -23.32
C GLY A 130 -39.78 14.47 -21.84
N ASP A 131 -41.01 14.42 -21.31
CA ASP A 131 -41.28 14.06 -19.91
C ASP A 131 -40.86 12.61 -19.61
N MET A 132 -41.19 11.67 -20.50
CA MET A 132 -40.81 10.26 -20.38
C MET A 132 -39.29 10.06 -20.35
N LEU A 133 -38.56 10.74 -21.25
CA LEU A 133 -37.10 10.65 -21.31
C LEU A 133 -36.44 11.27 -20.06
N ALA A 134 -37.01 12.35 -19.53
CA ALA A 134 -36.53 12.98 -18.31
C ALA A 134 -36.72 12.07 -17.09
N ALA A 135 -37.92 11.51 -16.90
CA ALA A 135 -38.23 10.60 -15.80
C ALA A 135 -37.39 9.31 -15.86
N LEU A 136 -37.27 8.71 -17.05
CA LEU A 136 -36.40 7.56 -17.31
C LEU A 136 -34.94 7.85 -16.92
N SER A 137 -34.43 9.02 -17.30
CA SER A 137 -33.03 9.38 -17.03
C SER A 137 -32.75 9.46 -15.54
N LYS A 138 -33.62 10.13 -14.77
CA LYS A 138 -33.51 10.22 -13.31
C LYS A 138 -33.53 8.83 -12.67
N MET A 139 -34.48 7.98 -13.08
CA MET A 139 -34.65 6.65 -12.50
C MET A 139 -33.46 5.72 -12.81
N LEU A 140 -32.93 5.76 -14.04
CA LEU A 140 -31.71 5.03 -14.40
C LEU A 140 -30.48 5.54 -13.66
N ASP A 141 -30.36 6.85 -13.44
CA ASP A 141 -29.24 7.43 -12.69
C ASP A 141 -29.28 7.03 -11.21
N ILE A 142 -30.46 7.00 -10.59
CA ILE A 142 -30.65 6.47 -9.23
C ILE A 142 -30.27 4.99 -9.16
N ASN A 143 -30.71 4.18 -10.14
CA ASN A 143 -30.35 2.77 -10.21
C ASN A 143 -28.83 2.60 -10.29
N LEU A 144 -28.16 3.37 -11.15
CA LEU A 144 -26.71 3.32 -11.31
C LEU A 144 -25.98 3.72 -10.02
N ASP A 145 -26.42 4.76 -9.34
CA ASP A 145 -25.84 5.21 -8.07
C ASP A 145 -25.93 4.11 -7.01
N VAL A 146 -27.14 3.57 -6.77
CA VAL A 146 -27.34 2.51 -5.76
C VAL A 146 -26.51 1.26 -6.08
N LEU A 147 -26.49 0.82 -7.34
CA LEU A 147 -25.72 -0.35 -7.76
C LEU A 147 -24.21 -0.15 -7.58
N THR A 148 -23.69 1.03 -7.93
CA THR A 148 -22.25 1.34 -7.85
C THR A 148 -21.80 1.65 -6.42
N ALA A 149 -22.69 2.12 -5.53
CA ALA A 149 -22.40 2.33 -4.12
C ALA A 149 -21.93 1.03 -3.41
N SER A 150 -22.44 -0.13 -3.85
CA SER A 150 -22.01 -1.44 -3.34
C SER A 150 -20.54 -1.75 -3.67
N TYR A 151 -20.08 -1.32 -4.85
CA TYR A 151 -18.69 -1.51 -5.28
C TYR A 151 -17.71 -0.61 -4.51
N ILE A 152 -18.08 0.66 -4.33
CA ILE A 152 -17.27 1.62 -3.59
C ILE A 152 -17.06 1.12 -2.15
N ARG A 153 -18.12 0.58 -1.53
CA ARG A 153 -18.04 0.03 -0.17
C ARG A 153 -17.04 -1.12 -0.05
N GLU A 154 -17.02 -2.03 -1.03
CA GLU A 154 -16.10 -3.16 -1.07
C GLU A 154 -14.65 -2.70 -1.31
N GLU A 155 -14.42 -1.81 -2.27
CA GLU A 155 -13.09 -1.30 -2.62
C GLU A 155 -12.47 -0.49 -1.46
N VAL A 156 -13.27 0.37 -0.82
CA VAL A 156 -12.88 1.09 0.39
C VAL A 156 -12.47 0.10 1.49
N ASN A 157 -13.27 -0.93 1.76
CA ASN A 157 -12.94 -1.90 2.80
C ASN A 157 -11.60 -2.61 2.53
N HIS A 158 -11.35 -3.04 1.29
CA HIS A 158 -10.09 -3.68 0.92
C HIS A 158 -8.88 -2.74 1.03
N PHE A 159 -9.00 -1.50 0.54
CA PHE A 159 -7.92 -0.52 0.55
C PHE A 159 -7.55 -0.04 1.95
N PHE A 160 -8.54 0.15 2.83
CA PHE A 160 -8.31 0.59 4.22
C PHE A 160 -7.63 -0.49 5.07
N ILE A 161 -7.95 -1.77 4.84
CA ILE A 161 -7.27 -2.88 5.51
C ILE A 161 -5.78 -2.90 5.13
N SER A 162 -5.48 -2.79 3.84
CA SER A 162 -4.10 -2.81 3.32
C SER A 162 -3.23 -1.65 3.84
N LYS A 163 -3.74 -0.41 3.80
CA LYS A 163 -2.95 0.75 4.23
C LYS A 163 -2.70 0.82 5.74
N LYS A 164 -3.65 0.35 6.56
CA LYS A 164 -3.51 0.39 8.03
C LYS A 164 -2.45 -0.59 8.51
N THR A 165 -2.36 -1.76 7.91
CA THR A 165 -1.33 -2.76 8.27
C THR A 165 0.05 -2.33 7.81
N GLU A 166 0.16 -1.76 6.60
CA GLU A 166 1.42 -1.28 6.06
C GLU A 166 2.00 -0.10 6.87
N GLY A 167 1.18 0.89 7.20
CA GLY A 167 1.61 2.03 8.04
C GLY A 167 2.02 1.62 9.46
N LYS A 168 1.34 0.64 10.05
CA LYS A 168 1.69 0.10 11.38
C LYS A 168 2.99 -0.69 11.36
N LEU A 169 3.24 -1.51 10.34
CA LEU A 169 4.49 -2.24 10.18
C LEU A 169 5.68 -1.29 10.00
N ILE A 170 5.54 -0.26 9.16
CA ILE A 170 6.60 0.71 8.92
C ILE A 170 6.89 1.52 10.19
N SER A 171 5.86 1.97 10.91
CA SER A 171 6.05 2.71 12.17
C SER A 171 6.63 1.84 13.29
N PHE A 172 6.23 0.57 13.38
CA PHE A 172 6.81 -0.40 14.30
C PHE A 172 8.30 -0.65 13.99
N ALA A 173 8.64 -0.91 12.71
CA ALA A 173 10.02 -1.13 12.29
C ALA A 173 10.92 0.06 12.61
N LYS A 174 10.44 1.30 12.38
CA LYS A 174 11.17 2.52 12.74
C LYS A 174 11.43 2.63 14.25
N ARG A 175 10.42 2.36 15.08
CA ARG A 175 10.55 2.41 16.55
C ARG A 175 11.49 1.32 17.08
N PHE A 176 11.35 0.10 16.54
CA PHE A 176 12.20 -1.02 16.91
C PHE A 176 13.66 -0.78 16.55
N SER A 177 13.93 -0.31 15.32
CA SER A 177 15.27 0.07 14.88
C SER A 177 15.87 1.18 15.74
N TYR A 178 15.09 2.20 16.10
CA TYR A 178 15.56 3.25 17.01
C TYR A 178 15.95 2.69 18.39
N GLY A 179 15.15 1.76 18.93
CA GLY A 179 15.46 1.07 20.20
C GLY A 179 16.77 0.26 20.14
N LEU A 180 17.01 -0.48 19.06
CA LEU A 180 18.27 -1.22 18.86
C LEU A 180 19.48 -0.27 18.79
N ASN A 181 19.38 0.84 18.07
CA ASN A 181 20.48 1.81 17.96
C ASN A 181 20.77 2.47 19.32
N LEU A 182 19.74 2.79 20.11
CA LEU A 182 19.92 3.35 21.45
C LEU A 182 20.65 2.36 22.38
N LEU A 183 20.27 1.08 22.33
CA LEU A 183 20.94 0.02 23.07
C LEU A 183 22.42 -0.11 22.65
N LEU A 184 22.70 -0.04 21.35
CA LEU A 184 24.05 -0.10 20.80
C LEU A 184 24.91 1.06 21.31
N VAL A 185 24.41 2.31 21.25
CA VAL A 185 25.10 3.49 21.79
C VAL A 185 25.39 3.34 23.28
N PHE A 186 24.41 2.88 24.07
CA PHE A 186 24.60 2.66 25.49
C PHE A 186 25.71 1.62 25.76
N GLY A 187 25.71 0.52 25.00
CA GLY A 187 26.76 -0.50 25.07
C GLY A 187 28.15 0.03 24.73
N LEU A 188 28.27 0.86 23.69
CA LEU A 188 29.54 1.49 23.30
C LEU A 188 30.05 2.48 24.35
N VAL A 189 29.17 3.30 24.93
CA VAL A 189 29.54 4.23 26.00
C VAL A 189 30.05 3.45 27.22
N PHE A 190 29.35 2.39 27.62
CA PHE A 190 29.78 1.53 28.72
C PHE A 190 31.16 0.90 28.45
N LEU A 191 31.37 0.39 27.24
CA LEU A 191 32.66 -0.17 26.83
C LEU A 191 33.77 0.90 26.82
N GLY A 192 33.46 2.14 26.44
CA GLY A 192 34.40 3.26 26.54
C GLY A 192 34.84 3.56 27.97
N VAL A 193 33.90 3.52 28.93
CA VAL A 193 34.22 3.68 30.36
C VAL A 193 35.13 2.55 30.86
N MET A 194 34.87 1.30 30.45
CA MET A 194 35.71 0.16 30.80
C MET A 194 37.13 0.31 30.24
N VAL A 195 37.28 0.71 28.98
CA VAL A 195 38.59 0.93 28.36
C VAL A 195 39.34 2.09 29.03
N LEU A 196 38.65 3.16 29.41
CA LEU A 196 39.25 4.28 30.15
C LEU A 196 39.74 3.85 31.55
N ALA A 197 38.98 3.00 32.24
CA ALA A 197 39.40 2.42 33.52
C ALA A 197 40.67 1.57 33.36
N LEU A 198 40.74 0.72 32.33
CA LEU A 198 41.94 -0.07 32.02
C LEU A 198 43.15 0.82 31.73
N PHE A 199 42.99 1.86 30.90
CA PHE A 199 44.04 2.82 30.62
C PHE A 199 44.59 3.47 31.89
N THR A 200 43.73 3.80 32.85
CA THR A 200 44.15 4.39 34.13
C THR A 200 45.00 3.41 34.95
N VAL A 201 44.63 2.12 34.94
CA VAL A 201 45.40 1.06 35.60
C VAL A 201 46.77 0.88 34.93
N ASP A 202 46.81 0.83 33.60
CA ASP A 202 48.04 0.67 32.82
C ASP A 202 49.02 1.83 33.06
N VAL A 203 48.51 3.07 33.16
CA VAL A 203 49.32 4.25 33.47
C VAL A 203 49.93 4.16 34.88
N ILE A 204 49.16 3.71 35.87
CA ILE A 204 49.68 3.53 37.24
C ILE A 204 50.77 2.46 37.28
N GLU A 205 50.68 1.41 36.45
CA GLU A 205 51.69 0.34 36.36
C GLU A 205 53.02 0.84 35.78
N ILE A 206 53.00 1.77 34.82
CA ILE A 206 54.21 2.44 34.32
C ILE A 206 54.96 3.12 35.47
N PHE A 207 54.25 3.83 36.34
CA PHE A 207 54.86 4.51 37.50
C PHE A 207 55.43 3.53 38.54
N LYS A 208 55.06 2.25 38.51
CA LYS A 208 55.55 1.21 39.42
C LYS A 208 56.83 0.49 38.92
N GLY A 209 57.30 0.75 37.70
CA GLY A 209 58.66 0.41 37.26
C GLY A 209 58.80 -0.56 36.08
N ASP A 210 57.72 -1.11 35.51
CA ASP A 210 57.78 -1.94 34.28
C ASP A 210 57.49 -1.08 33.04
N LEU A 211 58.46 -0.25 32.67
CA LEU A 211 58.34 0.78 31.61
C LEU A 211 57.98 0.18 30.24
N GLU A 212 58.63 -0.92 29.85
CA GLU A 212 58.44 -1.51 28.53
C GLU A 212 57.04 -2.13 28.38
N LYS A 213 56.59 -2.90 29.37
CA LYS A 213 55.25 -3.51 29.33
C LYS A 213 54.14 -2.48 29.53
N GLY A 214 54.34 -1.52 30.45
CA GLY A 214 53.35 -0.49 30.73
C GLY A 214 53.10 0.45 29.55
N VAL A 215 54.15 0.83 28.81
CA VAL A 215 54.02 1.67 27.60
C VAL A 215 53.26 0.91 26.50
N LEU A 216 53.54 -0.38 26.30
CA LEU A 216 52.82 -1.19 25.30
C LEU A 216 51.34 -1.40 25.66
N ALA A 217 51.02 -1.65 26.93
CA ALA A 217 49.66 -1.77 27.41
C ALA A 217 48.88 -0.46 27.21
N THR A 218 49.47 0.66 27.64
CA THR A 218 48.88 2.01 27.53
C THR A 218 48.63 2.41 26.08
N LEU A 219 49.57 2.13 25.17
CA LEU A 219 49.41 2.40 23.74
C LEU A 219 48.29 1.55 23.12
N GLY A 220 48.17 0.29 23.54
CA GLY A 220 47.07 -0.59 23.15
C GLY A 220 45.70 -0.11 23.64
N ALA A 221 45.60 0.36 24.89
CA ALA A 221 44.39 0.92 25.46
C ALA A 221 43.98 2.23 24.78
N LEU A 222 44.93 3.07 24.39
CA LEU A 222 44.68 4.33 23.68
C LEU A 222 44.11 4.10 22.27
N LEU A 223 44.63 3.12 21.53
CA LEU A 223 44.08 2.72 20.22
C LEU A 223 42.66 2.15 20.34
N MET A 224 42.39 1.35 21.39
CA MET A 224 41.04 0.86 21.67
C MET A 224 40.10 2.01 22.01
N LEU A 225 40.54 2.99 22.81
CA LEU A 225 39.74 4.16 23.16
C LEU A 225 39.37 4.98 21.91
N TRP A 226 40.31 5.17 20.99
CA TRP A 226 40.06 5.83 19.70
C TRP A 226 38.98 5.11 18.89
N VAL A 227 39.04 3.78 18.80
CA VAL A 227 38.03 2.95 18.12
C VAL A 227 36.64 3.15 18.75
N VAL A 228 36.56 3.19 20.07
CA VAL A 228 35.28 3.38 20.76
C VAL A 228 34.70 4.76 20.51
N ILE A 229 35.54 5.80 20.53
CA ILE A 229 35.12 7.17 20.21
C ILE A 229 34.56 7.25 18.78
N GLU A 230 35.26 6.65 17.80
CA GLU A 230 34.83 6.63 16.41
C GLU A 230 33.50 5.89 16.21
N LEU A 231 33.31 4.76 16.92
CA LEU A 231 32.06 3.98 16.88
C LEU A 231 30.90 4.74 17.55
N VAL A 232 31.13 5.39 18.69
CA VAL A 232 30.11 6.20 19.38
C VAL A 232 29.68 7.38 18.50
N ASP A 233 30.64 8.12 17.92
CA ASP A 233 30.34 9.26 17.04
C ASP A 233 29.53 8.82 15.81
N THR A 234 29.85 7.66 15.24
CA THR A 234 29.11 7.08 14.12
C THR A 234 27.67 6.73 14.48
N GLU A 235 27.45 6.09 15.62
CA GLU A 235 26.11 5.71 16.08
C GLU A 235 25.26 6.92 16.51
N VAL A 236 25.88 7.93 17.13
CA VAL A 236 25.22 9.20 17.45
C VAL A 236 24.78 9.93 16.17
N LYS A 237 25.64 9.98 15.14
CA LYS A 237 25.28 10.55 13.82
C LYS A 237 24.13 9.78 13.16
N HIS A 238 24.09 8.46 13.30
CA HIS A 238 22.98 7.63 12.83
C HIS A 238 21.66 7.96 13.55
N LEU A 239 21.68 8.15 14.87
CA LEU A 239 20.51 8.57 15.64
C LEU A 239 19.99 9.96 15.24
N GLN A 240 20.87 10.87 14.82
CA GLN A 240 20.50 12.20 14.32
C GLN A 240 19.97 12.20 12.88
N GLY A 241 19.82 11.03 12.24
CA GLY A 241 19.22 10.90 10.91
C GLY A 241 20.22 11.02 9.76
N ALA A 242 21.53 10.96 10.02
CA ALA A 242 22.53 10.97 8.96
C ALA A 242 22.49 9.64 8.17
N LYS A 243 22.34 9.72 6.84
CA LYS A 243 22.37 8.57 5.91
C LYS A 243 23.78 8.07 5.58
N ARG A 244 24.77 8.24 6.47
CA ARG A 244 26.14 7.85 6.14
C ARG A 244 26.30 6.33 6.25
N PHE A 245 27.06 5.77 5.33
CA PHE A 245 27.30 4.33 5.23
C PHE A 245 28.24 3.89 6.36
N ALA A 246 27.78 3.03 7.27
CA ALA A 246 28.57 2.57 8.42
C ALA A 246 29.84 1.77 8.03
N ILE A 247 29.90 1.27 6.79
CA ILE A 247 30.94 0.34 6.33
C ILE A 247 32.35 0.94 6.43
N LYS A 248 32.54 2.23 6.13
CA LYS A 248 33.85 2.89 6.21
C LYS A 248 34.42 2.88 7.62
N VAL A 249 33.57 3.10 8.60
CA VAL A 249 33.93 3.09 10.02
C VAL A 249 34.32 1.69 10.46
N PHE A 250 33.56 0.66 10.06
CA PHE A 250 33.90 -0.73 10.35
C PHE A 250 35.26 -1.15 9.75
N VAL A 251 35.56 -0.73 8.52
CA VAL A 251 36.87 -0.99 7.89
C VAL A 251 38.00 -0.24 8.62
N GLY A 252 37.76 1.01 9.04
CA GLY A 252 38.71 1.78 9.85
C GLY A 252 39.02 1.13 11.20
N VAL A 253 37.99 0.63 11.90
CA VAL A 253 38.15 -0.11 13.16
C VAL A 253 38.95 -1.41 12.95
N ALA A 254 38.64 -2.16 11.89
CA ALA A 254 39.40 -3.36 11.53
C ALA A 254 40.88 -3.04 11.24
N LEU A 255 41.15 -1.94 10.53
CA LEU A 255 42.51 -1.47 10.26
C LEU A 255 43.26 -1.19 11.57
N VAL A 256 42.67 -0.43 12.50
CA VAL A 256 43.30 -0.11 13.79
C VAL A 256 43.50 -1.35 14.66
N ALA A 257 42.57 -2.30 14.64
CA ALA A 257 42.73 -3.57 15.34
C ALA A 257 43.90 -4.40 14.79
N VAL A 258 44.08 -4.43 13.46
CA VAL A 258 45.23 -5.10 12.81
C VAL A 258 46.53 -4.37 13.13
N ILE A 259 46.54 -3.04 13.07
CA ILE A 259 47.72 -2.22 13.46
C ILE A 259 48.11 -2.51 14.92
N ARG A 260 47.16 -2.50 15.85
CA ARG A 260 47.39 -2.85 17.26
C ARG A 260 48.01 -4.23 17.40
N LYS A 261 47.44 -5.24 16.72
CA LYS A 261 47.94 -6.62 16.77
C LYS A 261 49.34 -6.75 16.18
N LEU A 262 49.63 -6.00 15.11
CA LEU A 262 50.94 -5.94 14.48
C LEU A 262 51.97 -5.30 15.42
N LEU A 263 51.65 -4.19 16.08
CA LEU A 263 52.53 -3.54 17.06
C LEU A 263 52.89 -4.49 18.22
N ILE A 264 51.88 -5.14 18.82
CA ILE A 264 52.09 -6.08 19.94
C ILE A 264 52.96 -7.28 19.53
N THR A 265 52.76 -7.80 18.31
CA THR A 265 53.48 -8.98 17.80
C THR A 265 54.88 -8.63 17.30
N SER A 266 55.10 -7.41 16.79
CA SER A 266 56.40 -6.91 16.35
C SER A 266 57.39 -6.82 17.52
N LEU A 267 56.92 -6.35 18.67
CA LEU A 267 57.75 -6.20 19.87
C LEU A 267 57.99 -7.50 20.65
N LYS A 268 57.23 -8.58 20.41
CA LYS A 268 57.37 -9.88 21.11
C LYS A 268 58.36 -10.86 20.48
N SER A 269 59.05 -10.47 19.40
CA SER A 269 60.14 -11.19 18.67
C SER A 269 59.97 -12.68 18.28
N ASP A 270 58.93 -13.40 18.68
CA ASP A 270 58.92 -14.88 18.62
C ASP A 270 58.14 -15.52 17.46
N VAL A 271 57.49 -14.78 16.55
CA VAL A 271 56.70 -15.42 15.46
C VAL A 271 56.75 -14.64 14.14
N MET A 272 57.77 -14.92 13.32
CA MET A 272 58.00 -14.30 12.00
C MET A 272 56.86 -14.58 10.99
N GLU A 273 56.23 -15.76 11.04
CA GLU A 273 55.12 -16.12 10.14
C GLU A 273 53.84 -15.32 10.42
N ALA A 274 53.54 -15.06 11.69
CA ALA A 274 52.35 -14.29 12.08
C ALA A 274 52.46 -12.81 11.67
N GLN A 275 53.68 -12.26 11.66
CA GLN A 275 53.93 -10.87 11.25
C GLN A 275 53.66 -10.65 9.76
N TRP A 276 54.09 -11.59 8.90
CA TRP A 276 53.84 -11.52 7.46
C TRP A 276 52.35 -11.52 7.11
N PHE A 277 51.56 -12.39 7.77
CA PHE A 277 50.11 -12.44 7.55
C PHE A 277 49.42 -11.12 7.94
N LEU A 278 49.83 -10.51 9.06
CA LEU A 278 49.26 -9.23 9.52
C LEU A 278 49.59 -8.07 8.58
N ILE A 279 50.80 -8.06 7.99
CA ILE A 279 51.20 -7.04 7.00
C ILE A 279 50.34 -7.16 5.73
N VAL A 280 50.14 -8.38 5.23
CA VAL A 280 49.28 -8.63 4.05
C VAL A 280 47.83 -8.23 4.34
N ALA A 281 47.29 -8.61 5.51
CA ALA A 281 45.95 -8.22 5.94
C ALA A 281 45.77 -6.70 6.04
N LEU A 282 46.78 -6.00 6.55
CA LEU A 282 46.80 -4.53 6.63
C LEU A 282 46.76 -3.90 5.22
N GLY A 283 47.53 -4.43 4.27
CA GLY A 283 47.54 -3.97 2.88
C GLY A 283 46.19 -4.13 2.20
N VAL A 284 45.52 -5.29 2.39
CA VAL A 284 44.18 -5.54 1.83
C VAL A 284 43.15 -4.60 2.45
N LEU A 285 43.13 -4.45 3.78
CA LEU A 285 42.20 -3.53 4.45
C LEU A 285 42.44 -2.07 4.04
N GLY A 286 43.70 -1.66 3.87
CA GLY A 286 44.06 -0.34 3.38
C GLY A 286 43.56 -0.09 1.94
N MET A 287 43.67 -1.09 1.05
CA MET A 287 43.15 -1.00 -0.31
C MET A 287 41.62 -0.89 -0.34
N VAL A 288 40.93 -1.68 0.49
CA VAL A 288 39.46 -1.62 0.63
C VAL A 288 39.03 -0.24 1.16
N TYR A 289 39.72 0.28 2.17
CA TYR A 289 39.46 1.62 2.71
C TYR A 289 39.65 2.72 1.66
N TRP A 290 40.72 2.63 0.86
CA TRP A 290 41.00 3.58 -0.22
C TRP A 290 39.93 3.55 -1.31
N LEU A 291 39.53 2.36 -1.79
CA LEU A 291 38.45 2.19 -2.78
C LEU A 291 37.12 2.76 -2.28
N MET A 292 36.78 2.55 -1.00
CA MET A 292 35.58 3.13 -0.42
C MET A 292 35.64 4.66 -0.36
N SER A 293 36.81 5.23 -0.05
CA SER A 293 36.99 6.69 -0.01
C SER A 293 36.75 7.36 -1.37
N GLN A 294 37.14 6.70 -2.47
CA GLN A 294 36.91 7.15 -3.85
C GLN A 294 35.42 7.12 -4.22
N LEU A 295 34.71 6.05 -3.84
CA LEU A 295 33.28 5.90 -4.13
C LEU A 295 32.40 6.92 -3.39
N GLU A 296 32.82 7.34 -2.19
CA GLU A 296 32.13 8.40 -1.44
C GLU A 296 32.35 9.79 -2.05
N GLN A 297 33.54 10.08 -2.59
CA GLN A 297 33.81 11.36 -3.26
C GLN A 297 33.01 11.52 -4.56
N SER A 298 32.84 10.44 -5.33
CA SER A 298 32.05 10.44 -6.56
C SER A 298 30.53 10.65 -6.35
N LYS A 299 29.99 10.43 -5.15
CA LYS A 299 28.55 10.61 -4.83
C LYS A 299 28.18 12.01 -4.36
N ASN A 300 29.16 12.85 -4.04
CA ASN A 300 29.00 14.22 -3.53
C ASN A 300 29.33 15.29 -4.59
N GLN A 301 29.59 14.90 -5.84
CA GLN A 301 29.51 15.74 -7.04
C GLN A 301 28.22 15.42 -7.79
#